data_AF-A0A1B6BZF5-F1
#
_entry.id   AF-A0A1B6BZF5-F1
#
_cell.length_a   1.000
_cell.length_b   1.000
_cell.length_c   1.000
_cell.angle_alpha   90.00
_cell.angle_beta   90.00
_cell.angle_gamma   90.00
#
_symmetry.space_group_name_H-M   'P 1'
#
loop_
_entity.id
_entity.type
_entity.pdbx_description
1 polymer ?
#
loop_
_entity_poly.entity_id
_entity_poly.type
_entity_poly.pdbx_seq_one_letter_code
_entity_poly.pdbx_strand_id
1 'polypeptide(L)'
;MSPKYTCDKYTMSVIEERLGLGIQKLVAFSLLTGCDYGNGVQGVGKESSLKYLATVSENEVIDRLKSWKNNPTYYDDLEKKKDFSQISKLVLYNSIYIYTKWYIMAKYHSLTILSFEL
;
A
#
# COMPACT_ATOMS: atom_id res chain seq x y z
N MET A 1 5.28 12.45 -46.59
CA MET A 1 5.93 12.38 -45.28
C MET A 1 5.40 11.17 -44.55
N SER A 2 6.25 10.22 -44.17
CA SER A 2 5.85 9.09 -43.31
C SER A 2 5.58 9.59 -41.88
N PRO A 3 4.63 8.99 -41.13
CA PRO A 3 4.35 9.42 -39.77
C PRO A 3 5.58 9.18 -38.87
N LYS A 4 5.91 10.17 -38.05
CA LYS A 4 6.99 10.06 -37.07
C LYS A 4 6.40 9.53 -35.76
N TYR A 5 6.76 8.31 -35.41
CA TYR A 5 6.33 7.68 -34.16
C TYR A 5 7.38 7.86 -33.07
N THR A 6 6.92 8.02 -31.84
CA THR A 6 7.77 8.06 -30.64
C THR A 6 7.24 7.04 -29.62
N CYS A 7 8.14 6.48 -28.81
CA CYS A 7 7.82 5.53 -27.76
C CYS A 7 8.70 5.81 -26.55
N ASP A 8 8.13 5.72 -25.34
CA ASP A 8 8.86 5.86 -24.09
C ASP A 8 9.45 4.50 -23.66
N LYS A 9 10.74 4.50 -23.34
CA LYS A 9 11.46 3.31 -22.89
C LYS A 9 11.81 3.43 -21.42
N TYR A 10 11.41 2.42 -20.64
CA TYR A 10 11.77 2.28 -19.23
C TYR A 10 12.54 0.97 -19.04
N THR A 11 13.61 1.01 -18.25
CA THR A 11 14.41 -0.18 -17.90
C THR A 11 14.49 -0.32 -16.39
N MET A 12 14.52 -1.56 -15.90
CA MET A 12 14.56 -1.83 -14.47
C MET A 12 15.79 -1.20 -13.80
N SER A 13 16.95 -1.24 -14.46
CA SER A 13 18.18 -0.61 -13.95
C SER A 13 18.02 0.89 -13.67
N VAL A 14 17.34 1.62 -14.57
CA VAL A 14 17.10 3.07 -14.39
C VAL A 14 16.08 3.32 -13.28
N ILE A 15 15.08 2.45 -13.14
CA ILE A 15 14.07 2.54 -12.07
C ILE A 15 14.74 2.29 -10.71
N GLU A 16 15.55 1.25 -10.58
CA GLU A 16 16.28 0.94 -9.34
C GLU A 16 17.27 2.04 -8.97
N GLU A 17 18.06 2.53 -9.92
CA GLU A 17 19.04 3.60 -9.69
C GLU A 17 18.38 4.90 -9.24
N ARG A 18 17.26 5.29 -9.88
CA ARG A 18 16.62 6.60 -9.63
C ARG A 18 15.62 6.59 -8.49
N LEU A 19 14.91 5.48 -8.28
CA LEU A 19 13.81 5.40 -7.32
C LEU A 19 14.11 4.45 -6.15
N GLY A 20 15.16 3.63 -6.22
CA GLY A 20 15.45 2.62 -5.19
C GLY A 20 14.36 1.56 -5.07
N LEU A 21 13.58 1.35 -6.14
CA LEU A 21 12.48 0.38 -6.18
C LEU A 21 12.92 -0.82 -7.01
N GLY A 22 13.16 -1.95 -6.36
CA GLY A 22 13.29 -3.23 -7.03
C GLY A 22 11.92 -3.83 -7.36
N ILE A 23 11.95 -5.03 -7.95
CA ILE A 23 10.75 -5.71 -8.43
C ILE A 23 9.72 -6.01 -7.33
N GLN A 24 10.16 -6.40 -6.13
CA GLN A 24 9.28 -6.69 -5.00
C GLN A 24 8.65 -5.40 -4.47
N LYS A 25 9.42 -4.32 -4.39
CA LYS A 25 8.85 -3.01 -4.01
C LYS A 25 7.88 -2.48 -5.06
N LEU A 26 8.10 -2.72 -6.35
CA LEU A 26 7.13 -2.37 -7.40
C LEU A 26 5.84 -3.19 -7.31
N VAL A 27 5.94 -4.49 -7.00
CA VAL A 27 4.76 -5.33 -6.74
C VAL A 27 4.03 -4.84 -5.49
N ALA A 28 4.76 -4.54 -4.40
CA ALA A 28 4.16 -3.97 -3.21
C ALA A 28 3.50 -2.60 -3.48
N PHE A 29 4.13 -1.77 -4.31
CA PHE A 29 3.58 -0.49 -4.72
C PHE A 29 2.23 -0.67 -5.43
N SER A 30 2.15 -1.58 -6.40
CA SER A 30 0.90 -1.84 -7.15
C SER A 30 -0.20 -2.44 -6.28
N LEU A 31 0.16 -3.27 -5.29
CA LEU A 31 -0.80 -3.76 -4.29
C LEU A 31 -1.33 -2.66 -3.38
N LEU A 32 -0.49 -1.66 -3.04
CA LEU A 32 -0.87 -0.54 -2.18
C LEU A 32 -1.69 0.51 -2.93
N THR A 33 -1.28 0.90 -4.14
CA THR A 33 -1.94 1.97 -4.93
C THR A 33 -3.03 1.48 -5.86
N GLY A 34 -3.08 0.18 -6.13
CA GLY A 34 -3.96 -0.45 -7.11
C GLY A 34 -3.29 -0.69 -8.47
N CYS A 35 -3.81 -1.69 -9.18
CA CYS A 35 -3.45 -2.09 -10.54
C CYS A 35 -4.65 -2.78 -11.21
N ASP A 36 -4.47 -3.30 -12.42
CA ASP A 36 -5.55 -3.97 -13.17
C ASP A 36 -6.13 -5.20 -12.44
N TYR A 37 -5.40 -5.77 -11.48
CA TYR A 37 -5.84 -6.90 -10.67
C TYR A 37 -6.55 -6.49 -9.36
N GLY A 38 -6.62 -5.20 -9.02
CA GLY A 38 -7.31 -4.75 -7.81
C GLY A 38 -7.15 -3.27 -7.49
N ASN A 39 -8.13 -2.72 -6.75
CA ASN A 39 -8.25 -1.28 -6.46
C ASN A 39 -7.23 -0.74 -5.44
N GLY A 40 -6.32 -1.57 -4.94
CA GLY A 40 -5.34 -1.19 -3.93
C GLY A 40 -5.96 -0.94 -2.55
N VAL A 41 -5.22 -0.22 -1.71
CA VAL A 41 -5.62 0.07 -0.34
C VAL A 41 -6.26 1.46 -0.27
N GLN A 42 -7.50 1.53 0.20
CA GLN A 42 -8.24 2.78 0.24
C GLN A 42 -7.55 3.82 1.12
N GLY A 43 -7.36 5.02 0.58
CA GLY A 43 -6.67 6.12 1.27
C GLY A 43 -5.14 6.06 1.15
N VAL A 44 -4.59 5.07 0.44
CA VAL A 44 -3.17 5.01 0.10
C VAL A 44 -2.93 5.57 -1.29
N GLY A 45 -2.27 6.72 -1.35
CA GLY A 45 -1.79 7.29 -2.59
C GLY A 45 -0.35 6.87 -2.91
N LYS A 46 0.10 7.24 -4.10
CA LYS A 46 1.49 7.00 -4.57
C LYS A 46 2.53 7.49 -3.56
N GLU A 47 2.34 8.69 -3.01
CA GLU A 47 3.28 9.28 -2.06
C GLU A 47 3.38 8.48 -0.76
N SER A 48 2.25 8.10 -0.15
CA SER A 48 2.24 7.30 1.07
C SER A 48 2.87 5.92 0.84
N SER A 49 2.59 5.28 -0.29
CA SER A 49 3.22 4.02 -0.67
C SER A 49 4.73 4.14 -0.79
N LEU A 50 5.24 5.16 -1.49
CA LEU A 50 6.68 5.37 -1.65
C LEU A 50 7.37 5.62 -0.31
N LYS A 51 6.76 6.44 0.56
CA LYS A 51 7.30 6.69 1.90
C LYS A 51 7.37 5.41 2.74
N TYR A 52 6.38 4.53 2.64
CA TYR A 52 6.43 3.22 3.29
C TYR A 52 7.53 2.32 2.68
N LEU A 53 7.60 2.22 1.36
CA LEU A 53 8.57 1.38 0.66
C LEU A 53 10.03 1.81 0.87
N ALA A 54 10.26 3.09 1.19
CA ALA A 54 11.56 3.58 1.60
C ALA A 54 12.01 3.05 2.99
N THR A 55 11.06 2.64 3.85
CA THR A 55 11.35 2.16 5.22
C THR A 55 11.51 0.65 5.33
N VAL A 56 11.30 -0.10 4.25
CA VAL A 56 11.35 -1.56 4.24
C VAL A 56 12.36 -2.05 3.22
N SER A 57 13.02 -3.16 3.54
CA SER A 57 13.97 -3.79 2.61
C SER A 57 13.23 -4.42 1.42
N GLU A 58 13.94 -4.58 0.31
CA GLU A 58 13.40 -5.21 -0.90
C GLU A 58 12.90 -6.63 -0.64
N ASN A 59 13.64 -7.42 0.14
CA ASN A 59 13.37 -8.84 0.35
C ASN A 59 12.25 -9.11 1.37
N GLU A 60 11.95 -8.14 2.25
CA GLU A 60 10.98 -8.33 3.33
C GLU A 60 9.62 -7.68 3.03
N VAL A 61 9.53 -6.84 2.00
CA VAL A 61 8.33 -6.02 1.73
C VAL A 61 7.08 -6.87 1.54
N ILE A 62 7.17 -7.94 0.77
CA ILE A 62 6.03 -8.81 0.46
C ILE A 62 5.59 -9.59 1.71
N ASP A 63 6.54 -10.12 2.48
CA ASP A 63 6.21 -10.89 3.68
C ASP A 63 5.64 -9.99 4.79
N ARG A 64 6.11 -8.75 4.87
CA ARG A 64 5.52 -7.74 5.75
C ARG A 64 4.07 -7.45 5.36
N LEU A 65 3.76 -7.28 4.07
CA LEU A 65 2.37 -7.10 3.61
C LEU A 65 1.49 -8.32 3.90
N LYS A 66 1.99 -9.55 3.72
CA LYS A 66 1.26 -10.78 4.08
C LYS A 66 0.96 -10.84 5.58
N SER A 67 1.91 -10.40 6.42
CA SER A 67 1.74 -10.41 7.87
C SER A 67 0.55 -9.55 8.33
N TRP A 68 0.24 -8.46 7.62
CA TRP A 68 -0.91 -7.61 7.91
C TRP A 68 -2.25 -8.32 7.71
N LYS A 69 -2.32 -9.23 6.73
CA LYS A 69 -3.52 -10.04 6.48
C LYS A 69 -3.71 -11.10 7.56
N ASN A 70 -2.62 -11.70 8.05
CA ASN A 70 -2.66 -12.87 8.90
C ASN A 70 -2.64 -12.56 10.41
N ASN A 71 -2.37 -11.31 10.82
CA ASN A 71 -2.43 -10.89 12.21
C ASN A 71 -3.50 -9.79 12.42
N PRO A 72 -4.75 -10.16 12.74
CA PRO A 72 -5.79 -9.18 13.07
C PRO A 72 -5.45 -8.36 14.33
N THR A 73 -4.61 -8.86 15.23
CA THR A 73 -4.17 -8.18 16.47
C THR A 73 -2.83 -7.45 16.35
N TYR A 74 -2.20 -7.44 15.15
CA TYR A 74 -0.87 -6.84 14.96
C TYR A 74 -0.80 -5.41 15.50
N TYR A 75 -1.85 -4.63 15.29
CA TYR A 75 -1.94 -3.24 15.75
C TYR A 75 -2.20 -3.13 17.25
N ASP A 76 -3.06 -3.97 17.82
CA ASP A 76 -3.30 -4.02 19.28
C ASP A 76 -2.00 -4.34 20.03
N ASP A 77 -1.15 -5.18 19.45
CA ASP A 77 0.13 -5.57 20.03
C ASP A 77 1.23 -4.51 19.82
N LEU A 78 1.14 -3.69 18.76
CA LEU A 78 1.99 -2.52 18.55
C LEU A 78 1.63 -1.36 19.50
N GLU A 79 0.33 -1.09 19.72
CA GLU A 79 -0.12 -0.07 20.68
C GLU A 79 0.31 -0.41 22.11
N LYS A 80 0.26 -1.69 22.49
CA LYS A 80 0.74 -2.17 23.79
C LYS A 80 2.24 -2.02 23.98
N LYS A 81 3.04 -2.09 22.90
CA LYS A 81 4.51 -2.04 22.99
C LYS A 81 5.08 -0.66 23.25
N LYS A 82 4.30 0.44 23.09
CA LYS A 82 4.70 1.82 23.43
C LYS A 82 6.08 2.30 22.94
N ASP A 83 6.73 1.59 22.02
CA ASP A 83 8.00 2.03 21.43
C ASP A 83 7.71 2.80 20.14
N PHE A 84 7.25 4.04 20.33
CA PHE A 84 6.99 5.02 19.27
C PHE A 84 8.27 5.66 18.71
N SER A 85 9.46 5.19 19.13
CA SER A 85 10.74 5.76 18.70
C SER A 85 11.18 5.26 17.33
N GLN A 86 10.82 4.04 16.96
CA GLN A 86 11.26 3.40 15.71
C GLN A 86 10.21 3.42 14.59
N ILE A 87 8.93 3.58 14.94
CA ILE A 87 7.86 3.64 13.97
C ILE A 87 7.69 5.09 13.57
N SER A 88 8.27 5.48 12.43
CA SER A 88 8.12 6.84 11.90
C SER A 88 6.64 7.20 11.99
N LYS A 89 6.33 8.31 12.67
CA LYS A 89 4.93 8.73 12.95
C LYS A 89 4.07 8.72 11.69
N LEU A 90 4.68 8.82 10.51
CA LEU A 90 4.07 8.70 9.19
C LEU A 90 3.51 7.30 8.86
N VAL A 91 4.17 6.22 9.27
CA VAL A 91 3.70 4.83 9.06
C VAL A 91 2.49 4.56 9.93
N LEU A 92 2.50 5.02 11.20
CA LEU A 92 1.32 4.96 12.07
C LEU A 92 0.19 5.86 11.56
N TYR A 93 0.48 7.10 11.15
CA TYR A 93 -0.56 8.02 10.67
C TYR A 93 -1.21 7.50 9.37
N ASN A 94 -0.43 6.95 8.43
CA ASN A 94 -1.01 6.36 7.22
C ASN A 94 -1.68 5.02 7.51
N SER A 95 -1.11 4.15 8.36
CA SER A 95 -1.71 2.83 8.64
C SER A 95 -2.97 2.90 9.50
N ILE A 96 -3.01 3.80 10.49
CA ILE A 96 -4.23 4.09 11.27
C ILE A 96 -5.29 4.73 10.37
N TYR A 97 -4.91 5.65 9.46
CA TYR A 97 -5.85 6.27 8.54
C TYR A 97 -6.46 5.25 7.56
N ILE A 98 -5.65 4.32 7.04
CA ILE A 98 -6.11 3.22 6.21
C ILE A 98 -7.06 2.30 6.99
N TYR A 99 -6.71 1.92 8.22
CA TYR A 99 -7.47 0.95 8.99
C TYR A 99 -8.79 1.53 9.52
N THR A 100 -8.76 2.76 10.05
CA THR A 100 -9.99 3.46 10.47
C THR A 100 -10.93 3.68 9.29
N LYS A 101 -10.40 4.03 8.10
CA LYS A 101 -11.23 4.21 6.91
C LYS A 101 -11.78 2.87 6.37
N TRP A 102 -10.99 1.80 6.37
CA TRP A 102 -11.44 0.47 5.96
C TRP A 102 -12.47 -0.13 6.95
N TYR A 103 -12.25 0.03 8.26
CA TYR A 103 -13.19 -0.41 9.30
C TYR A 103 -14.52 0.36 9.25
N ILE A 104 -14.46 1.69 9.03
CA ILE A 104 -15.65 2.51 8.80
C ILE A 104 -16.36 2.04 7.51
N MET A 105 -15.66 1.84 6.40
CA MET A 105 -16.26 1.37 5.15
C MET A 105 -16.88 -0.02 5.25
N ALA A 106 -16.21 -0.97 5.90
CA ALA A 106 -16.74 -2.32 6.14
C ALA A 106 -18.01 -2.29 7.01
N LYS A 107 -18.08 -1.36 7.98
CA LYS A 107 -19.25 -1.20 8.86
C LYS A 107 -20.44 -0.51 8.16
N TYR A 108 -20.19 0.44 7.26
CA TYR A 108 -21.25 1.14 6.53
C TYR A 108 -21.73 0.40 5.26
N HIS A 109 -20.91 -0.46 4.65
CA HIS A 109 -21.30 -1.23 3.47
C HIS A 109 -22.09 -2.52 3.78
N SER A 110 -22.10 -2.97 5.05
CA SER A 110 -23.08 -3.97 5.52
C SER A 110 -24.49 -3.40 5.75
N LEU A 111 -24.68 -2.07 5.68
CA LEU A 111 -25.99 -1.42 5.81
C LEU A 111 -26.64 -1.07 4.45
N THR A 112 -25.92 -1.17 3.33
CA THR A 112 -26.45 -0.83 1.99
C THR A 112 -26.92 -2.03 1.15
N ILE A 113 -26.69 -3.26 1.61
CA ILE A 113 -27.13 -4.48 0.90
C ILE A 113 -28.55 -4.92 1.32
N LEU A 114 -29.15 -4.26 2.33
CA LEU A 114 -30.53 -4.53 2.79
C LEU A 114 -31.60 -3.62 2.14
N SER A 115 -31.26 -2.85 1.10
CA SER A 115 -32.23 -1.96 0.41
C SER A 115 -32.36 -2.20 -1.10
N PHE A 116 -31.86 -3.32 -1.61
CA PHE A 116 -32.09 -3.76 -3.00
C PHE A 116 -32.59 -5.21 -3.03
N GLU A 117 -33.69 -5.45 -2.32
CA GLU A 117 -34.69 -6.46 -2.70
C GLU A 117 -36.01 -5.71 -2.90
N LEU A 118 -36.26 -5.32 -4.15
CA LEU A 118 -37.57 -5.15 -4.78
C LEU A 118 -37.38 -5.22 -6.30
#